data_AF-A0A5N5LPM0-F1
#
_entry.id   AF-A0A5N5LPM0-F1
#
_cell.length_a   1.000
_cell.length_b   1.000
_cell.length_c   1.000
_cell.angle_alpha   90.00
_cell.angle_beta   90.00
_cell.angle_gamma   90.00
#
_symmetry.space_group_name_H-M   'P 1'
#
loop_
_entity.id
_entity.type
_entity.pdbx_description
1 polymer ?
#
loop_
_entity_poly.entity_id
_entity_poly.type
_entity_poly.pdbx_seq_one_letter_code
_entity_poly.pdbx_strand_id
1 'polypeptide(L)'
;MSRQRNRVSPCNRAASTLRYQMAKSKNHTAHNQSHKAHQNGIKKPKRHRHTSTKGMDPKFLRNQRYARKHNKKSCDTATEEE
;
A
#
# COMPACT_ATOMS: atom_id res chain seq x y z
N MET A 1 15.30 0.77 24.93
CA MET A 1 14.21 -0.09 25.42
C MET A 1 13.82 -1.04 24.31
N SER A 2 14.31 -2.28 24.41
CA SER A 2 14.32 -3.30 23.36
C SER A 2 12.94 -3.90 23.09
N ARG A 3 12.55 -3.95 21.81
CA ARG A 3 11.36 -4.65 21.31
C ARG A 3 11.50 -6.16 21.58
N GLN A 4 10.69 -6.70 22.50
CA GLN A 4 10.59 -8.14 22.67
C GLN A 4 9.81 -8.73 21.48
N ARG A 5 10.48 -9.60 20.72
CA ARG A 5 9.87 -10.38 19.65
C ARG A 5 9.15 -11.55 20.31
N ASN A 6 7.85 -11.69 20.09
CA ASN A 6 7.09 -12.87 20.50
C ASN A 6 7.62 -14.08 19.72
N ARG A 7 8.48 -14.90 20.36
CA ARG A 7 8.83 -16.24 19.89
C ARG A 7 7.65 -17.16 20.18
N VAL A 8 7.00 -17.66 19.13
CA VAL A 8 6.04 -18.76 19.25
C VAL A 8 6.86 -20.04 19.42
N SER A 9 6.77 -20.67 20.59
CA SER A 9 7.40 -21.97 20.86
C SER A 9 6.79 -23.06 19.96
N PRO A 10 7.59 -23.93 19.32
CA PRO A 10 7.06 -25.14 18.71
C PRO A 10 6.99 -26.23 19.79
N CYS A 11 5.80 -26.47 20.33
CA CYS A 11 5.57 -27.68 21.11
C CYS A 11 5.39 -28.87 20.15
N ASN A 12 6.43 -29.70 20.09
CA ASN A 12 6.34 -31.08 19.60
C ASN A 12 5.23 -31.80 20.38
N ARG A 13 4.17 -32.24 19.68
CA ARG A 13 3.26 -33.26 20.20
C ARG A 13 3.16 -34.38 19.17
N ALA A 14 3.66 -35.54 19.60
CA ALA A 14 3.82 -36.76 18.84
C ALA A 14 2.53 -37.22 18.16
N ALA A 15 2.73 -37.97 17.07
CA ALA A 15 1.72 -38.56 16.21
C ALA A 15 0.66 -39.39 16.97
N SER A 16 -0.61 -39.11 16.69
CA SER A 16 -1.72 -40.04 16.84
C SER A 16 -2.44 -40.14 15.48
N THR A 17 -1.80 -40.79 14.52
CA THR A 17 -2.45 -41.20 13.28
C THR A 17 -3.25 -42.45 13.62
N LEU A 18 -4.59 -42.35 13.74
CA LEU A 18 -5.57 -43.37 13.38
C LEU A 18 -6.98 -42.90 13.81
N ARG A 19 -7.91 -42.91 12.84
CA ARG A 19 -9.35 -42.61 12.94
C ARG A 19 -9.75 -41.14 13.09
N TYR A 20 -9.68 -40.40 11.99
CA TYR A 20 -10.57 -39.25 11.78
C TYR A 20 -11.30 -39.49 10.46
N GLN A 21 -12.57 -39.89 10.55
CA GLN A 21 -13.47 -39.78 9.40
C GLN A 21 -13.33 -38.35 8.87
N MET A 22 -13.19 -38.18 7.57
CA MET A 22 -13.15 -36.87 6.92
C MET A 22 -14.51 -36.18 7.09
N ALA A 23 -14.78 -35.68 8.29
CA ALA A 23 -15.88 -34.81 8.58
C ALA A 23 -15.69 -33.56 7.73
N LYS A 24 -16.65 -33.27 6.85
CA LYS A 24 -16.54 -32.12 5.95
C LYS A 24 -16.42 -30.84 6.77
N SER A 25 -15.30 -30.14 6.62
CA SER A 25 -15.12 -28.80 7.16
C SER A 25 -15.89 -27.77 6.31
N LYS A 26 -16.17 -26.60 6.87
CA LYS A 26 -16.80 -25.50 6.12
C LYS A 26 -15.88 -25.06 4.97
N ASN A 27 -16.38 -25.06 3.75
CA ASN A 27 -15.59 -24.77 2.54
C ASN A 27 -15.28 -23.27 2.35
N HIS A 28 -16.10 -22.36 2.91
CA HIS A 28 -15.90 -20.91 2.78
C HIS A 28 -16.63 -20.13 3.89
N THR A 29 -16.05 -19.02 4.37
CA THR A 29 -16.72 -18.10 5.32
C THR A 29 -16.22 -16.66 5.19
N ALA A 30 -17.16 -15.72 5.12
CA ALA A 30 -16.90 -14.27 5.16
C ALA A 30 -17.07 -13.65 6.56
N HIS A 31 -17.43 -14.47 7.57
CA HIS A 31 -17.97 -13.99 8.85
C HIS A 31 -17.08 -13.00 9.62
N ASN A 32 -15.76 -13.16 9.57
CA ASN A 32 -14.82 -12.30 10.30
C ASN A 32 -14.02 -11.35 9.39
N GLN A 33 -14.36 -11.24 8.10
CA GLN A 33 -13.61 -10.41 7.16
C GLN A 33 -13.85 -8.93 7.45
N SER A 34 -15.12 -8.55 7.61
CA SER A 34 -15.50 -7.16 7.93
C SER A 34 -14.92 -6.71 9.25
N HIS A 35 -14.99 -7.52 10.30
CA HIS A 35 -14.46 -7.16 11.61
C HIS A 35 -12.94 -6.91 11.57
N LYS A 36 -12.16 -7.79 10.91
CA LYS A 36 -10.71 -7.58 10.72
C LYS A 36 -10.38 -6.34 9.88
N ALA A 37 -11.14 -6.07 8.83
CA ALA A 37 -10.94 -4.89 7.99
C ALA A 37 -11.16 -3.58 8.77
N HIS A 38 -12.08 -3.57 9.74
CA HIS A 38 -12.39 -2.40 10.55
C HIS A 38 -11.51 -2.25 11.80
N GLN A 39 -10.85 -3.32 12.30
CA GLN A 39 -9.92 -3.24 13.44
C GLN A 39 -8.83 -2.17 13.25
N ASN A 40 -8.20 -2.12 12.07
CA ASN A 40 -7.22 -1.08 11.72
C ASN A 40 -7.83 0.06 10.89
N GLY A 41 -9.12 -0.08 10.54
CA GLY A 41 -9.88 0.79 9.64
C GLY A 41 -9.47 0.65 8.16
N ILE A 42 -10.45 0.75 7.27
CA ILE A 42 -10.22 0.83 5.83
C ILE A 42 -9.63 2.21 5.50
N LYS A 43 -8.34 2.27 5.19
CA LYS A 43 -7.65 3.52 4.90
C LYS A 43 -7.98 4.03 3.50
N LYS A 44 -8.36 5.30 3.42
CA LYS A 44 -8.53 6.02 2.14
C LYS A 44 -7.15 6.26 1.49
N PRO A 45 -7.05 6.33 0.15
CA PRO A 45 -5.81 6.70 -0.51
C PRO A 45 -5.34 8.08 -0.03
N LYS A 46 -4.03 8.21 0.22
CA LYS A 46 -3.46 9.46 0.71
C LYS A 46 -3.49 10.51 -0.40
N ARG A 47 -3.95 11.73 -0.09
CA ARG A 47 -3.87 12.88 -0.99
C ARG A 47 -2.48 13.49 -0.85
N HIS A 48 -1.70 13.48 -1.93
CA HIS A 48 -0.41 14.18 -2.02
C HIS A 48 -0.57 15.47 -2.83
N ARG A 49 0.27 16.49 -2.57
CA ARG A 49 0.27 17.76 -3.32
C ARG A 49 0.49 17.54 -4.83
N HIS A 50 1.29 16.53 -5.18
CA HIS A 50 1.53 16.11 -6.55
C HIS A 50 1.21 14.62 -6.67
N THR A 51 0.19 14.30 -7.46
CA THR A 51 -0.18 12.91 -7.77
C THR A 51 0.64 12.39 -8.96
N SER A 52 0.67 11.06 -9.14
CA SER A 52 1.35 10.45 -10.28
C SER A 52 0.65 10.80 -11.60
N THR A 53 1.39 11.31 -12.58
CA THR A 53 0.89 11.59 -13.95
C THR A 53 0.99 10.38 -14.88
N LYS A 54 1.07 9.16 -14.33
CA LYS A 54 1.12 7.92 -15.13
C LYS A 54 -0.24 7.68 -15.78
N GLY A 55 -0.25 7.37 -17.08
CA GLY A 55 -1.48 7.18 -17.86
C GLY A 55 -2.14 8.47 -18.37
N MET A 56 -1.49 9.63 -18.20
CA MET A 56 -1.93 10.90 -18.80
C MET A 56 -1.47 11.00 -20.25
N ASP A 57 -2.16 11.80 -21.06
CA ASP A 57 -1.87 11.94 -22.49
C ASP A 57 -0.39 12.29 -22.76
N PRO A 58 0.34 11.47 -23.55
CA PRO A 58 1.72 11.75 -23.91
C PRO A 58 1.93 13.13 -24.55
N LYS A 59 0.97 13.66 -25.32
CA LYS A 59 1.09 14.99 -25.96
C LYS A 59 1.07 16.10 -24.91
N PHE A 60 0.13 16.02 -23.96
CA PHE A 60 0.09 16.92 -22.81
C PHE A 60 1.38 16.86 -21.98
N LEU A 61 1.90 15.67 -21.69
CA LEU A 61 3.14 15.50 -20.92
C LEU A 61 4.36 16.10 -21.62
N ARG A 62 4.46 15.96 -22.95
CA ARG A 62 5.53 16.58 -23.75
C ARG A 62 5.47 18.09 -23.66
N ASN A 63 4.28 18.68 -23.86
CA ASN A 63 4.09 20.12 -23.75
C ASN A 63 4.44 20.63 -22.34
N GLN A 64 3.96 19.96 -21.31
CA GLN A 64 4.21 20.33 -19.92
C GLN A 64 5.71 20.30 -19.57
N ARG A 65 6.49 19.38 -20.16
CA ARG A 65 7.96 19.36 -20.01
C ARG A 65 8.62 20.58 -20.66
N TYR A 66 8.19 20.98 -21.85
CA TYR A 66 8.73 22.17 -22.52
C TYR A 66 8.35 23.46 -21.76
N ALA A 67 7.09 23.63 -21.38
CA ALA A 67 6.65 24.79 -20.61
C ALA A 67 7.45 24.95 -19.30
N ARG A 68 7.60 23.87 -18.52
CA ARG A 68 8.42 23.88 -17.29
C ARG A 68 9.90 24.18 -17.55
N LYS A 69 10.43 23.85 -18.72
CA LYS A 69 11.83 24.13 -19.08
C LYS A 69 12.08 25.63 -19.26
N HIS A 70 11.13 26.35 -19.87
CA HIS A 70 11.26 27.78 -20.15
C HIS A 70 10.81 28.65 -18.98
N ASN A 71 9.81 28.23 -18.19
CA ASN A 71 9.39 28.93 -16.98
C ASN A 71 10.48 29.04 -15.90
N LYS A 72 11.41 28.07 -15.85
CA LYS A 72 12.55 28.13 -14.93
C LYS A 72 13.53 29.23 -15.32
N LYS A 73 13.88 29.29 -16.62
CA LYS A 73 14.81 30.28 -17.16
C LYS A 73 14.28 31.72 -17.03
N SER A 74 12.97 31.91 -17.21
CA SER A 74 12.34 33.23 -17.01
C SER A 74 12.24 33.63 -15.53
N CYS A 75 12.34 32.67 -14.61
CA CYS A 75 12.33 32.94 -13.17
C CYS A 75 13.71 33.36 -12.68
N ASP A 76 14.77 32.77 -13.20
CA ASP A 76 16.15 33.15 -12.88
C ASP A 76 16.43 34.60 -13.32
N THR A 77 15.94 35.01 -14.50
CA THR A 77 16.04 36.41 -14.94
C THR A 77 15.14 37.37 -14.15
N ALA A 78 14.02 36.90 -13.61
CA ALA A 78 13.09 37.72 -12.83
C ALA A 78 13.49 37.86 -11.35
N THR A 79 14.47 37.09 -10.87
CA THR A 79 14.99 37.17 -9.49
C THR A 79 16.29 37.96 -9.40
N GLU A 80 16.94 38.24 -10.53
CA GLU A 80 18.14 39.09 -10.64
C GLU A 80 17.81 40.58 -10.90
N GLU A 81 16.54 40.89 -11.16
CA GLU A 81 16.03 42.28 -11.32
C GLU A 81 15.32 42.81 -10.05
N GLU A 82 15.58 42.20 -8.89
CA GLU A 82 15.29 42.73 -7.54
C GLU A 82 16.59 43.05 -6.80
#